data_AF-A0A3B8Y0D5-F1
#
_entry.id   AF-A0A3B8Y0D5-F1
#
_cell.length_a   1.000
_cell.length_b   1.000
_cell.length_c   1.000
_cell.angle_alpha   90.00
_cell.angle_beta   90.00
_cell.angle_gamma   90.00
#
_symmetry.space_group_name_H-M   'P 1'
#
loop_
_entity.id
_entity.type
_entity.pdbx_description
1 polymer ?
#
loop_
_entity_poly.entity_id
_entity_poly.type
_entity_poly.pdbx_seq_one_letter_code
_entity_poly.pdbx_strand_id
1 'polypeptide(L)'
;MKRRLIALLMTLTLSWTMVACGSSNQTSYSNQNRPVSQNRPVSAPNQVSEGSYPVQQAEYNDGDGTYTIMLLNTPPGKPPTYRTAKLQMARLTEEQIANGEKTTLEVKGDEAVMYLTEDFKIEYVHSVTETQTNPQTGQPETVIVRRESNFWSPFAGALAGQAIGSMLFSPRYYVPPMYQSGGIMTGYGGYGNTYTQAAQQYQRKYNEPPAAVKNRQKLRTSGNLRKSPSSTTSNRTTSPK
;
A
#
# COMPACT_ATOMS: atom_id res chain seq x y z
N MET A 1 -60.68 6.35 15.03
CA MET A 1 -60.19 7.20 13.92
C MET A 1 -58.87 7.93 14.25
N LYS A 2 -57.84 7.26 14.80
CA LYS A 2 -56.51 7.88 15.05
C LYS A 2 -55.33 7.09 14.47
N ARG A 3 -55.57 5.88 13.93
CA ARG A 3 -54.52 5.04 13.31
C ARG A 3 -54.36 5.24 11.79
N ARG A 4 -55.39 5.80 11.11
CA ARG A 4 -55.34 6.09 9.66
C ARG A 4 -54.67 7.43 9.34
N LEU A 5 -54.60 8.35 10.31
CA LEU A 5 -54.02 9.69 10.13
C LEU A 5 -52.48 9.67 10.19
N ILE A 6 -51.89 8.74 10.94
CA ILE A 6 -50.43 8.57 11.07
C ILE A 6 -49.84 7.95 9.79
N ALA A 7 -50.57 7.04 9.15
CA ALA A 7 -50.14 6.42 7.89
C ALA A 7 -50.06 7.42 6.72
N LEU A 8 -50.95 8.42 6.69
CA LEU A 8 -50.93 9.49 5.70
C LEU A 8 -49.81 10.52 5.95
N LEU A 9 -49.41 10.72 7.21
CA LEU A 9 -48.31 11.64 7.55
C LEU A 9 -46.93 11.04 7.19
N MET A 10 -46.79 9.71 7.22
CA MET A 10 -45.55 9.01 6.89
C MET A 10 -45.26 8.93 5.38
N THR A 11 -46.28 8.98 4.51
CA THR A 11 -46.05 8.97 3.05
C THR A 11 -45.83 10.36 2.46
N LEU A 12 -46.30 11.43 3.13
CA LEU A 12 -46.17 12.81 2.65
C LEU A 12 -44.77 13.41 2.90
N THR A 13 -43.98 12.84 3.81
CA THR A 13 -42.60 13.29 4.08
C THR A 13 -41.56 12.63 3.17
N LEU A 14 -41.94 11.63 2.37
CA LEU A 14 -41.01 10.85 1.54
C LEU A 14 -40.90 11.33 0.08
N SER A 15 -41.66 12.36 -0.32
CA SER A 15 -41.73 12.83 -1.72
C SER A 15 -41.08 14.19 -1.99
N TRP A 16 -40.26 14.72 -1.07
CA TRP A 16 -39.60 16.02 -1.25
C TRP A 16 -38.09 16.03 -0.98
N THR A 17 -37.33 15.17 -1.67
CA THR A 17 -35.90 15.40 -1.94
C THR A 17 -35.50 14.81 -3.28
N MET A 18 -35.89 15.47 -4.38
CA MET A 18 -35.21 15.32 -5.67
C MET A 18 -35.19 16.69 -6.36
N VAL A 19 -33.97 17.24 -6.54
CA VAL A 19 -33.42 17.91 -7.74
C VAL A 19 -32.24 18.80 -7.30
N ALA A 20 -31.05 18.48 -7.82
CA ALA A 20 -29.82 19.31 -7.99
C ALA A 20 -28.59 18.41 -7.74
N CYS A 21 -27.60 18.21 -8.61
CA CYS A 21 -27.27 18.78 -9.91
C CYS A 21 -26.73 17.66 -10.81
N GLY A 22 -27.06 17.72 -12.09
CA GLY A 22 -26.26 17.10 -13.12
C GLY A 22 -24.96 17.87 -13.30
N SER A 23 -23.83 17.16 -13.26
CA SER A 23 -22.61 17.58 -13.97
C SER A 23 -21.92 16.33 -14.48
N SER A 24 -22.09 16.07 -15.77
CA SER A 24 -21.27 15.13 -16.52
C SER A 24 -19.85 15.68 -16.64
N ASN A 25 -18.98 15.34 -15.69
CA ASN A 25 -17.55 15.50 -15.87
C ASN A 25 -17.00 14.20 -16.47
N GLN A 26 -16.93 14.19 -17.80
CA GLN A 26 -16.02 13.30 -18.51
C GLN A 26 -14.60 13.75 -18.20
N THR A 27 -13.99 13.15 -17.19
CA THR A 27 -12.55 13.27 -17.01
C THR A 27 -11.89 12.33 -18.01
N SER A 28 -11.59 12.87 -19.18
CA SER A 28 -10.61 12.28 -20.10
C SER A 28 -9.28 12.19 -19.36
N TYR A 29 -8.82 10.98 -19.06
CA TYR A 29 -7.44 10.74 -18.66
C TYR A 29 -6.55 11.05 -19.86
N SER A 30 -6.06 12.28 -19.92
CA SER A 30 -4.97 12.64 -20.82
C SER A 30 -3.70 11.96 -20.30
N ASN A 31 -3.16 11.08 -21.13
CA ASN A 31 -1.79 10.57 -21.00
C ASN A 31 -0.84 11.77 -21.13
N GLN A 32 -0.41 12.32 -20.00
CA GLN A 32 0.61 13.35 -19.99
C GLN A 32 1.99 12.68 -19.87
N ASN A 33 2.54 12.43 -21.05
CA ASN A 33 3.92 12.02 -21.29
C ASN A 33 4.86 13.12 -20.74
N ARG A 34 5.63 12.82 -19.68
CA ARG A 34 6.69 13.71 -19.17
C ARG A 34 7.98 12.91 -19.01
N PRO A 35 9.11 13.37 -19.56
CA PRO A 35 10.32 12.55 -19.70
C PRO A 35 10.98 12.27 -18.35
N VAL A 36 11.31 11.00 -18.15
CA VAL A 36 12.05 10.44 -17.01
C VAL A 36 13.51 10.88 -17.07
N SER A 37 14.01 11.49 -16.00
CA SER A 37 15.45 11.61 -15.74
C SER A 37 15.79 11.21 -14.31
N GLN A 38 16.46 10.05 -14.22
CA GLN A 38 17.50 9.61 -13.27
C GLN A 38 17.22 9.48 -11.75
N ASN A 39 17.27 8.21 -11.32
CA ASN A 39 18.00 7.67 -10.15
C ASN A 39 17.77 8.25 -8.74
N ARG A 40 16.78 7.69 -8.04
CA ARG A 40 16.80 7.33 -6.59
C ARG A 40 15.52 6.52 -6.30
N PRO A 41 15.46 5.63 -5.28
CA PRO A 41 14.16 5.20 -4.79
C PRO A 41 13.37 6.47 -4.45
N VAL A 42 12.22 6.66 -5.09
CA VAL A 42 11.33 7.79 -4.79
C VAL A 42 10.72 7.50 -3.42
N SER A 43 11.48 7.73 -2.35
CA SER A 43 10.91 8.07 -1.06
C SER A 43 10.18 9.38 -1.31
N ALA A 44 8.87 9.33 -1.50
CA ALA A 44 8.07 10.53 -1.70
C ALA A 44 8.34 11.49 -0.51
N PRO A 45 8.53 12.80 -0.73
CA PRO A 45 8.80 13.78 0.32
C PRO A 45 7.61 14.02 1.27
N ASN A 46 6.61 13.14 1.27
CA ASN A 46 5.51 13.16 2.22
C ASN A 46 5.91 12.41 3.49
N GLN A 47 6.77 13.05 4.27
CA GLN A 47 6.98 12.67 5.66
C GLN A 47 6.22 13.69 6.51
N VAL A 48 5.21 13.20 7.22
CA VAL A 48 4.58 13.97 8.30
C VAL A 48 5.64 14.30 9.34
N SER A 49 5.41 15.35 10.13
CA SER A 49 6.24 15.61 11.30
C SER A 49 6.27 14.40 12.23
N GLU A 50 7.32 14.28 13.03
CA GLU A 50 7.32 13.32 14.14
C GLU A 50 6.09 13.52 15.02
N GLY A 51 5.54 12.43 15.52
CA GLY A 51 4.31 12.47 16.30
C GLY A 51 3.51 11.19 16.22
N SER A 52 2.34 11.24 16.84
CA SER A 52 1.38 10.14 16.93
C SER A 52 0.08 10.58 16.25
N TYR A 53 -0.34 9.82 15.24
CA TYR A 53 -1.45 10.18 14.36
C TYR A 53 -2.47 9.07 14.28
N PRO A 54 -3.77 9.34 14.58
CA PRO A 54 -4.81 8.34 14.35
C PRO A 54 -4.88 7.96 12.86
N VAL A 55 -5.00 6.67 12.59
CA VAL A 55 -5.05 6.14 11.23
C VAL A 55 -6.50 6.01 10.78
N GLN A 56 -6.82 6.60 9.64
CA GLN A 56 -8.13 6.47 8.99
C GLN A 56 -8.22 5.22 8.10
N GLN A 57 -7.14 4.96 7.34
CA GLN A 57 -7.03 3.85 6.39
C GLN A 57 -5.55 3.52 6.16
N ALA A 58 -5.26 2.27 5.84
CA ALA A 58 -3.95 1.85 5.35
C ALA A 58 -4.12 0.95 4.13
N GLU A 59 -3.23 1.09 3.16
CA GLU A 59 -3.10 0.26 1.98
C GLU A 59 -1.69 -0.33 1.93
N TYR A 60 -1.56 -1.58 1.52
CA TYR A 60 -0.32 -2.26 1.20
C TYR A 60 -0.31 -2.69 -0.27
N ASN A 61 0.68 -2.23 -1.03
CA ASN A 61 0.87 -2.61 -2.42
C ASN A 61 1.95 -3.69 -2.55
N ASP A 62 1.59 -4.87 -3.06
CA ASP A 62 2.54 -5.98 -3.21
C ASP A 62 3.38 -5.94 -4.50
N GLY A 63 3.21 -4.92 -5.33
CA GLY A 63 4.07 -4.67 -6.49
C GLY A 63 5.45 -4.17 -6.06
N ASP A 64 5.51 -3.36 -5.02
CA ASP A 64 6.75 -2.76 -4.52
C ASP A 64 6.92 -2.87 -3.00
N GLY A 65 5.91 -3.33 -2.25
CA GLY A 65 5.92 -3.47 -0.79
C GLY A 65 5.71 -2.16 -0.04
N THR A 66 5.15 -1.13 -0.69
CA THR A 66 4.90 0.17 -0.08
C THR A 66 3.56 0.18 0.65
N TYR A 67 3.56 0.72 1.86
CA TYR A 67 2.37 1.09 2.61
C TYR A 67 2.01 2.55 2.31
N THR A 68 0.73 2.81 2.10
CA THR A 68 0.14 4.16 2.04
C THR A 68 -0.86 4.29 3.18
N ILE A 69 -0.60 5.20 4.12
CA ILE A 69 -1.36 5.34 5.36
C ILE A 69 -2.00 6.72 5.39
N MET A 70 -3.31 6.77 5.53
CA MET A 70 -4.06 8.00 5.67
C MET A 70 -4.24 8.36 7.15
N LEU A 71 -3.79 9.55 7.50
CA LEU A 71 -3.65 10.04 8.86
C LEU A 71 -4.65 11.15 9.15
N LEU A 72 -5.19 11.13 10.36
CA LEU A 72 -6.01 12.21 10.92
C LEU A 72 -5.15 13.18 11.73
N ASN A 73 -5.64 14.40 11.91
CA ASN A 73 -5.02 15.43 12.76
C ASN A 73 -3.56 15.76 12.39
N THR A 74 -3.20 15.68 11.11
CA THR A 74 -1.90 16.18 10.65
C THR A 74 -1.85 17.71 10.75
N PRO A 75 -0.69 18.31 11.01
CA PRO A 75 -0.59 19.77 11.13
C PRO A 75 -1.03 20.51 9.86
N PRO A 76 -1.59 21.72 9.98
CA PRO A 76 -1.96 22.53 8.82
C PRO A 76 -0.80 22.67 7.83
N GLY A 77 -1.08 22.45 6.54
CA GLY A 77 -0.07 22.50 5.47
C GLY A 77 0.83 21.26 5.36
N LYS A 78 0.59 20.20 6.14
CA LYS A 78 1.24 18.89 5.97
C LYS A 78 0.31 17.89 5.26
N PRO A 79 0.86 16.95 4.47
CA PRO A 79 0.04 15.96 3.79
C PRO A 79 -0.58 14.98 4.80
N PRO A 80 -1.85 14.57 4.65
CA PRO A 80 -2.49 13.57 5.50
C PRO A 80 -2.10 12.13 5.12
N THR A 81 -1.04 11.94 4.33
CA THR A 81 -0.65 10.63 3.79
C THR A 81 0.81 10.36 4.11
N TYR A 82 1.05 9.25 4.79
CA TYR A 82 2.39 8.72 5.06
C TYR A 82 2.68 7.52 4.17
N ARG A 83 3.88 7.46 3.58
CA ARG A 83 4.29 6.37 2.70
C ARG A 83 5.60 5.76 3.17
N THR A 84 5.63 4.44 3.32
CA THR A 84 6.85 3.73 3.73
C THR A 84 6.87 2.30 3.20
N ALA A 85 8.05 1.78 2.88
CA ALA A 85 8.26 0.35 2.64
C ALA A 85 8.80 -0.39 3.89
N LYS A 86 8.91 0.32 5.02
CA LYS A 86 9.50 -0.16 6.28
C LYS A 86 8.55 0.10 7.45
N LEU A 87 7.31 -0.36 7.31
CA LEU A 87 6.33 -0.25 8.40
C LEU A 87 6.54 -1.37 9.41
N GLN A 88 6.74 -1.01 10.67
CA GLN A 88 6.58 -1.94 11.78
C GLN A 88 5.13 -1.89 12.27
N MET A 89 4.65 -3.01 12.82
CA MET A 89 3.32 -3.10 13.39
C MET A 89 3.37 -3.75 14.77
N ALA A 90 2.41 -3.39 15.62
CA ALA A 90 2.14 -4.02 16.89
C ALA A 90 0.64 -4.02 17.14
N ARG A 91 0.12 -5.04 17.82
CA ARG A 91 -1.27 -5.08 18.29
C ARG A 91 -1.39 -4.18 19.53
N LEU A 92 -2.49 -3.45 19.64
CA LEU A 92 -2.89 -2.81 20.90
C LEU A 92 -3.39 -3.87 21.89
N THR A 93 -3.08 -3.68 23.17
CA THR A 93 -3.62 -4.53 24.22
C THR A 93 -5.11 -4.25 24.45
N GLU A 94 -5.83 -5.21 25.03
CA GLU A 94 -7.26 -5.01 25.35
C GLU A 94 -7.46 -3.87 26.35
N GLU A 95 -6.54 -3.67 27.28
CA GLU A 95 -6.55 -2.55 28.23
C GLU A 95 -6.43 -1.21 27.51
N GLN A 96 -5.49 -1.08 26.57
CA GLN A 96 -5.33 0.12 25.75
C GLN A 96 -6.60 0.43 24.94
N ILE A 97 -7.19 -0.59 24.32
CA ILE A 97 -8.43 -0.45 23.54
C ILE A 97 -9.59 -0.05 24.46
N ALA A 98 -9.69 -0.65 25.65
CA ALA A 98 -10.70 -0.29 26.65
C ALA A 98 -10.54 1.16 27.16
N ASN A 99 -9.30 1.66 27.22
CA ASN A 99 -8.98 3.05 27.51
C ASN A 99 -9.23 4.01 26.33
N GLY A 100 -9.74 3.50 25.20
CA GLY A 100 -10.12 4.28 24.03
C GLY A 100 -8.99 4.51 23.02
N GLU A 101 -7.86 3.81 23.14
CA GLU A 101 -6.81 3.85 22.12
C GLU A 101 -7.32 3.27 20.81
N LYS A 102 -7.01 3.99 19.73
CA LYS A 102 -7.38 3.62 18.35
C LYS A 102 -6.15 3.25 17.56
N THR A 103 -6.35 2.68 16.38
CA THR A 103 -5.25 2.43 15.45
C THR A 103 -4.50 3.73 15.15
N THR A 104 -3.19 3.72 15.40
CA THR A 104 -2.37 4.93 15.45
C THR A 104 -1.03 4.66 14.79
N LEU A 105 -0.49 5.65 14.08
CA LEU A 105 0.86 5.63 13.52
C LEU A 105 1.75 6.54 14.36
N GLU A 106 2.77 5.96 14.98
CA GLU A 106 3.88 6.71 15.56
C GLU A 106 4.98 6.88 14.53
N VAL A 107 5.42 8.13 14.33
CA VAL A 107 6.52 8.49 13.44
C VAL A 107 7.63 9.14 14.26
N LYS A 108 8.84 8.57 14.19
CA LYS A 108 10.06 9.03 14.88
C LYS A 108 11.22 9.00 13.87
N GLY A 109 11.65 10.15 13.37
CA GLY A 109 12.59 10.25 12.26
C GLY A 109 12.12 9.44 11.04
N ASP A 110 12.94 8.49 10.60
CA ASP A 110 12.64 7.57 9.50
C ASP A 110 11.91 6.29 9.93
N GLU A 111 11.67 6.11 11.23
CA GLU A 111 10.99 4.94 11.78
C GLU A 111 9.49 5.23 11.94
N ALA A 112 8.68 4.26 11.54
CA ALA A 112 7.25 4.31 11.73
C ALA A 112 6.72 2.98 12.27
N VAL A 113 5.95 3.08 13.34
CA VAL A 113 5.30 1.97 14.01
C VAL A 113 3.80 2.21 14.00
N MET A 114 3.05 1.27 13.44
CA MET A 114 1.60 1.30 13.47
C MET A 114 1.10 0.38 14.58
N TYR A 115 0.35 0.94 15.52
CA TYR A 115 -0.34 0.19 16.55
C TYR A 115 -1.76 -0.07 16.07
N LEU A 116 -2.16 -1.34 16.00
CA LEU A 116 -3.42 -1.77 15.39
C LEU A 116 -4.36 -2.36 16.43
N THR A 117 -5.64 -2.01 16.32
CA THR A 117 -6.72 -2.80 16.91
C THR A 117 -6.88 -4.13 16.17
N GLU A 118 -7.49 -5.13 16.80
CA GLU A 118 -7.65 -6.46 16.20
C GLU A 118 -8.52 -6.46 14.93
N ASP A 119 -9.50 -5.57 14.88
CA ASP A 119 -10.48 -5.43 13.81
C ASP A 119 -9.99 -4.59 12.64
N PHE A 120 -8.85 -3.88 12.79
CA PHE A 120 -8.33 -3.01 11.75
C PHE A 120 -7.92 -3.82 10.51
N LYS A 121 -8.32 -3.34 9.33
CA LYS A 121 -8.04 -3.95 8.04
C LYS A 121 -7.15 -3.03 7.22
N ILE A 122 -6.09 -3.59 6.67
CA ILE A 122 -5.22 -2.94 5.71
C ILE A 122 -5.71 -3.36 4.33
N GLU A 123 -6.01 -2.42 3.44
CA GLU A 123 -6.30 -2.72 2.04
C GLU A 123 -5.07 -3.37 1.41
N TYR A 124 -5.28 -4.45 0.66
CA TYR A 124 -4.22 -5.19 0.00
C TYR A 124 -4.41 -5.04 -1.51
N VAL A 125 -3.43 -4.43 -2.17
CA VAL A 125 -3.39 -4.30 -3.62
C VAL A 125 -2.44 -5.35 -4.18
N HIS A 126 -3.01 -6.38 -4.80
CA HIS A 126 -2.29 -7.43 -5.50
C HIS A 126 -1.95 -6.98 -6.92
N SER A 127 -0.67 -6.98 -7.27
CA SER A 127 -0.13 -6.67 -8.59
C SER A 127 0.15 -7.96 -9.34
N VAL A 128 -0.72 -8.31 -10.28
CA VAL A 128 -0.55 -9.46 -11.17
C VAL A 128 0.47 -9.10 -12.24
N THR A 129 1.57 -9.84 -12.28
CA THR A 129 2.66 -9.62 -13.25
C THR A 129 2.69 -10.70 -14.31
N GLU A 130 2.88 -10.32 -15.57
CA GLU A 130 3.09 -11.23 -16.70
C GLU A 130 4.34 -10.85 -17.48
N THR A 131 4.98 -11.82 -18.13
CA THR A 131 6.08 -11.57 -19.05
C THR A 131 5.52 -11.34 -20.46
N GLN A 132 5.70 -10.13 -20.99
CA GLN A 132 5.29 -9.76 -22.34
C GLN A 132 6.51 -9.39 -23.17
N THR A 133 6.46 -9.66 -24.48
CA THR A 133 7.50 -9.22 -25.41
C THR A 133 7.33 -7.73 -25.66
N ASN A 134 8.33 -6.93 -25.31
CA ASN A 134 8.31 -5.49 -25.55
C ASN A 134 8.36 -5.23 -27.07
N PRO A 135 7.37 -4.55 -27.66
CA PRO A 135 7.28 -4.37 -29.12
C PRO A 135 8.39 -3.46 -29.68
N GLN A 136 9.02 -2.64 -28.83
CA GLN A 136 10.10 -1.71 -29.23
C GLN A 136 11.47 -2.39 -29.21
N THR A 137 11.70 -3.35 -28.32
CA THR A 137 13.03 -3.97 -28.11
C THR A 137 13.09 -5.45 -28.48
N GLY A 138 11.93 -6.10 -28.68
CA GLY A 138 11.81 -7.54 -28.92
C GLY A 138 12.20 -8.41 -27.71
N GLN A 139 12.51 -7.81 -26.56
CA GLN A 139 12.95 -8.52 -25.36
C GLN A 139 11.76 -8.85 -24.45
N PRO A 140 11.80 -9.98 -23.71
CA PRO A 140 10.81 -10.29 -22.70
C PRO A 140 10.92 -9.33 -21.51
N GLU A 141 9.80 -8.73 -21.12
CA GLU A 141 9.68 -7.76 -20.02
C GLU A 141 8.54 -8.16 -19.08
N THR A 142 8.77 -8.11 -17.77
CA THR A 142 7.71 -8.34 -16.77
C THR A 142 6.95 -7.05 -16.52
N VAL A 143 5.65 -7.05 -16.78
CA VAL A 143 4.76 -5.89 -16.61
C VAL A 143 3.58 -6.23 -15.68
N ILE A 144 3.04 -5.22 -15.00
CA ILE A 144 1.80 -5.38 -14.22
C ILE A 144 0.63 -5.30 -15.19
N VAL A 145 -0.12 -6.39 -15.33
CA VAL A 145 -1.26 -6.48 -16.27
C VAL A 145 -2.59 -6.21 -15.60
N ARG A 146 -2.69 -6.48 -14.30
CA ARG A 146 -3.92 -6.33 -13.52
C ARG A 146 -3.58 -6.02 -12.08
N ARG A 147 -4.47 -5.24 -11.44
CA ARG A 147 -4.48 -5.07 -9.99
C ARG A 147 -5.77 -5.63 -9.41
N GLU A 148 -5.65 -6.35 -8.31
CA GLU A 148 -6.79 -6.91 -7.58
C GLU A 148 -6.76 -6.37 -6.15
N SER A 149 -7.91 -5.92 -5.65
CA SER A 149 -8.03 -5.38 -4.30
C SER A 149 -8.62 -6.42 -3.36
N ASN A 150 -8.04 -6.52 -2.17
CA ASN A 150 -8.54 -7.33 -1.07
C ASN A 150 -8.26 -6.62 0.26
N PHE A 151 -8.51 -7.27 1.40
CA PHE A 151 -8.16 -6.76 2.72
C PHE A 151 -7.29 -7.76 3.47
N TRP A 152 -6.44 -7.23 4.32
CA TRP A 152 -5.55 -7.96 5.21
C TRP A 152 -5.73 -7.52 6.65
N SER A 153 -5.96 -8.48 7.56
CA SER A 153 -6.04 -8.29 9.00
C SER A 153 -4.89 -9.03 9.69
N PRO A 154 -3.76 -8.36 10.00
CA PRO A 154 -2.55 -9.00 10.52
C PRO A 154 -2.77 -9.74 11.85
N PHE A 155 -3.68 -9.24 12.69
CA PHE A 155 -3.86 -9.70 14.07
C PHE A 155 -5.25 -10.28 14.36
N ALA A 156 -6.13 -10.38 13.35
CA ALA A 156 -7.44 -10.98 13.54
C ALA A 156 -7.31 -12.46 13.95
N GLY A 157 -7.94 -12.84 15.07
CA GLY A 157 -7.94 -14.22 15.57
C GLY A 157 -6.62 -14.64 16.24
N ALA A 158 -5.66 -13.73 16.42
CA ALA A 158 -4.35 -14.04 17.01
C ALA A 158 -4.40 -14.36 18.52
N LEU A 159 -5.56 -14.13 19.18
CA LEU A 159 -5.78 -14.50 20.59
C LEU A 159 -6.44 -15.88 20.78
N ALA A 160 -6.97 -16.50 19.74
CA ALA A 160 -7.71 -17.77 19.85
C ALA A 160 -6.80 -19.02 19.86
N GLY A 161 -5.48 -18.86 19.83
CA GLY A 161 -4.49 -19.94 19.82
C GLY A 161 -3.49 -19.79 20.97
N GLN A 162 -3.28 -20.89 21.70
CA GLN A 162 -2.33 -21.02 22.80
C GLN A 162 -0.96 -20.38 22.46
N ALA A 163 -0.49 -19.49 23.34
CA ALA A 163 0.89 -19.01 23.44
C ALA A 163 1.40 -17.97 22.42
N ILE A 164 0.73 -16.81 22.29
CA ILE A 164 1.37 -15.58 21.78
C ILE A 164 1.35 -14.47 22.85
N GLY A 165 1.97 -14.75 24.00
CA GLY A 165 2.18 -13.75 25.05
C GLY A 165 3.27 -12.75 24.67
N SER A 166 3.02 -11.45 24.89
CA SER A 166 3.93 -10.29 24.68
C SER A 166 4.39 -9.97 23.25
N MET A 167 4.56 -10.97 22.36
CA MET A 167 5.23 -10.74 21.08
C MET A 167 4.40 -9.92 20.08
N LEU A 168 3.07 -10.10 20.06
CA LEU A 168 2.18 -9.33 19.18
C LEU A 168 2.12 -7.85 19.55
N PHE A 169 2.38 -7.54 20.82
CA PHE A 169 2.31 -6.18 21.36
C PHE A 169 3.63 -5.41 21.19
N SER A 170 4.65 -6.05 20.62
CA SER A 170 5.94 -5.43 20.33
C SER A 170 6.04 -5.08 18.84
N PRO A 171 6.64 -3.93 18.47
CA PRO A 171 6.85 -3.57 17.07
C PRO A 171 7.69 -4.61 16.32
N ARG A 172 7.14 -5.14 15.22
CA ARG A 172 7.82 -6.08 14.30
C ARG A 172 7.44 -5.79 12.86
N TYR A 173 8.24 -6.27 11.92
CA TYR A 173 7.86 -6.33 10.52
C TYR A 173 6.98 -7.56 10.30
N TYR A 174 5.88 -7.39 9.60
CA TYR A 174 5.00 -8.48 9.17
C TYR A 174 4.87 -8.49 7.66
N VAL A 175 4.81 -9.68 7.09
CA VAL A 175 4.50 -9.91 5.69
C VAL A 175 3.09 -10.48 5.61
N PRO A 176 2.22 -9.96 4.73
CA PRO A 176 0.91 -10.57 4.46
C PRO A 176 1.02 -12.05 4.14
N PRO A 177 0.00 -12.88 4.44
CA PRO A 177 -0.02 -14.27 3.99
C PRO A 177 -0.07 -14.33 2.45
N MET A 178 0.05 -15.53 1.89
CA MET A 178 -0.14 -15.74 0.46
C MET A 178 -1.52 -15.21 0.02
N TYR A 179 -1.55 -14.45 -1.08
CA TYR A 179 -2.79 -13.87 -1.59
C TYR A 179 -3.80 -14.96 -1.93
N GLN A 180 -5.04 -14.74 -1.53
CA GLN A 180 -6.19 -15.61 -1.81
C GLN A 180 -7.35 -14.74 -2.28
N SER A 181 -7.94 -15.08 -3.42
CA SER A 181 -9.12 -14.40 -3.94
C SER A 181 -10.36 -14.77 -3.12
N GLY A 182 -11.27 -13.82 -2.91
CA GLY A 182 -12.62 -14.11 -2.42
C GLY A 182 -12.81 -14.09 -0.90
N GLY A 183 -11.87 -13.54 -0.14
CA GLY A 183 -12.03 -13.35 1.31
C GLY A 183 -10.92 -12.51 1.92
N ILE A 184 -11.14 -12.02 3.15
CA ILE A 184 -10.15 -11.23 3.89
C ILE A 184 -8.96 -12.14 4.24
N MET A 185 -7.75 -11.68 3.93
CA MET A 185 -6.52 -12.32 4.33
C MET A 185 -6.32 -12.12 5.84
N THR A 186 -6.21 -13.19 6.62
CA THR A 186 -6.04 -13.11 8.08
C THR A 186 -4.68 -13.63 8.54
N GLY A 187 -4.18 -13.07 9.64
CA GLY A 187 -2.87 -13.43 10.18
C GLY A 187 -1.73 -12.90 9.32
N TYR A 188 -0.56 -13.54 9.39
CA TYR A 188 0.62 -13.13 8.63
C TYR A 188 1.34 -14.33 8.00
N GLY A 189 2.02 -14.08 6.90
CA GLY A 189 2.84 -15.07 6.21
C GLY A 189 4.23 -15.22 6.82
N GLY A 190 4.75 -14.18 7.45
CA GLY A 190 6.02 -14.19 8.20
C GLY A 190 6.20 -12.92 9.01
N TYR A 191 7.08 -12.95 10.02
CA TYR A 191 7.33 -11.80 10.88
C TYR A 191 8.80 -11.75 11.36
N GLY A 192 9.25 -10.61 11.85
CA GLY A 192 10.62 -10.49 12.38
C GLY A 192 11.01 -9.09 12.83
N ASN A 193 12.19 -8.98 13.44
CA ASN A 193 12.81 -7.70 13.81
C ASN A 193 13.29 -6.90 12.60
N THR A 194 13.47 -7.57 11.47
CA THR A 194 13.81 -6.94 10.20
C THR A 194 12.88 -7.46 9.11
N TYR A 195 12.66 -6.64 8.08
CA TYR A 195 11.88 -7.07 6.92
C TYR A 195 12.48 -8.33 6.26
N THR A 196 13.81 -8.42 6.19
CA THR A 196 14.51 -9.59 5.65
C THR A 196 14.19 -10.85 6.43
N GLN A 197 14.18 -10.79 7.77
CA GLN A 197 13.82 -11.92 8.61
C GLN A 197 12.36 -12.34 8.38
N ALA A 198 11.44 -11.38 8.31
CA ALA A 198 10.03 -11.64 8.05
C ALA A 198 9.81 -12.31 6.67
N ALA A 199 10.50 -11.82 5.64
CA ALA A 199 10.47 -12.41 4.29
C ALA A 199 11.08 -13.81 4.25
N GLN A 200 12.16 -14.08 5.00
CA GLN A 200 12.76 -15.41 5.11
C GLN A 200 11.82 -16.41 5.78
N GLN A 201 11.11 -15.99 6.84
CA GLN A 201 10.10 -16.85 7.46
C GLN A 201 8.96 -17.16 6.50
N TYR A 202 8.46 -16.15 5.77
CA TYR A 202 7.47 -16.35 4.71
C TYR A 202 7.96 -17.38 3.70
N GLN A 203 9.19 -17.23 3.21
CA GLN A 203 9.76 -18.13 2.21
C GLN A 203 9.88 -19.57 2.72
N ARG A 204 10.24 -19.77 3.99
CA ARG A 204 10.28 -21.12 4.58
C ARG A 204 8.89 -21.74 4.70
N LYS A 205 7.86 -20.93 4.94
CA LYS A 205 6.46 -21.38 5.09
C LYS A 205 5.82 -21.73 3.75
N TYR A 206 6.05 -20.92 2.72
CA TYR A 206 5.38 -21.06 1.41
C TYR A 206 6.28 -21.59 0.29
N ASN A 207 7.56 -21.89 0.58
CA ASN A 207 8.57 -22.25 -0.41
C ASN A 207 8.75 -21.22 -1.55
N GLU A 208 8.34 -19.97 -1.32
CA GLU A 208 8.39 -18.89 -2.30
C GLU A 208 8.60 -17.55 -1.58
N PRO A 209 9.40 -16.62 -2.13
CA PRO A 209 9.48 -15.27 -1.59
C PRO A 209 8.14 -14.50 -1.66
N PRO A 210 7.92 -13.52 -0.77
CA PRO A 210 6.74 -12.66 -0.81
C PRO A 210 6.56 -11.94 -2.16
N ALA A 211 5.31 -11.66 -2.54
CA ALA A 211 4.98 -10.97 -3.79
C ALA A 211 5.79 -9.66 -3.99
N ALA A 212 5.85 -8.80 -2.98
CA ALA A 212 6.63 -7.57 -3.00
C ALA A 212 8.13 -7.78 -3.27
N VAL A 213 8.72 -8.86 -2.75
CA VAL A 213 10.14 -9.18 -2.98
C VAL A 213 10.34 -9.64 -4.42
N LYS A 214 9.47 -10.52 -4.93
CA LYS A 214 9.48 -11.01 -6.32
C LYS A 214 9.33 -9.86 -7.31
N ASN A 215 8.30 -9.05 -7.12
CA ASN A 215 7.90 -8.00 -8.04
C ASN A 215 8.93 -6.88 -8.08
N ARG A 216 9.45 -6.46 -6.92
CA ARG A 216 10.49 -5.43 -6.85
C ARG A 216 11.76 -5.79 -7.63
N GLN A 217 12.16 -7.06 -7.65
CA GLN A 217 13.33 -7.50 -8.42
C GLN A 217 13.06 -7.49 -9.93
N LYS A 218 11.90 -8.01 -10.35
CA LYS A 218 11.55 -8.14 -11.76
C LYS A 218 11.22 -6.80 -12.42
N LEU A 219 10.41 -5.96 -11.76
CA LEU A 219 9.94 -4.67 -12.30
C LEU A 219 11.05 -3.61 -12.35
N ARG A 220 12.06 -3.68 -11.47
CA ARG A 220 13.19 -2.73 -11.53
C ARG A 220 14.21 -3.08 -12.61
N THR A 221 14.30 -4.36 -12.97
CA THR A 221 15.30 -4.83 -13.94
C THR A 221 14.97 -4.38 -15.36
N SER A 222 13.69 -4.20 -15.69
CA SER A 222 13.29 -3.75 -17.03
C SER A 222 13.50 -2.26 -17.31
N GLY A 223 13.73 -1.44 -16.27
CA GLY A 223 14.01 -0.01 -16.41
C GLY A 223 15.45 0.35 -16.77
N ASN A 224 16.39 -0.60 -16.77
CA ASN A 224 17.79 -0.35 -17.13
C ASN A 224 17.99 -0.47 -18.65
N LEU A 225 17.51 0.52 -19.41
CA LEU A 225 18.04 0.76 -20.75
C LEU A 225 19.53 1.11 -20.63
N ARG A 226 20.39 0.24 -21.16
CA ARG A 226 21.82 0.51 -21.35
C ARG A 226 21.96 1.82 -22.13
N LYS A 227 22.61 2.83 -21.55
CA LYS A 227 23.13 3.96 -22.33
C LYS A 227 24.06 3.37 -23.39
N SER A 228 23.69 3.48 -24.66
CA SER A 228 24.58 3.16 -25.77
C SER A 228 25.89 3.92 -25.58
N PRO A 229 27.06 3.27 -25.77
CA PRO A 229 28.32 4.00 -25.75
C PRO A 229 28.27 5.01 -26.90
N SER A 230 28.38 6.29 -26.58
CA SER A 230 28.63 7.35 -27.55
C SER A 230 29.90 7.00 -28.31
N SER A 231 29.76 6.46 -29.52
CA SER A 231 30.84 6.38 -30.49
C SER A 231 31.25 7.81 -30.83
N THR A 232 32.31 8.30 -30.19
CA THR A 232 32.97 9.54 -30.58
C THR A 232 33.53 9.31 -31.97
N THR A 233 32.82 9.82 -32.98
CA THR A 233 33.25 9.83 -34.37
C THR A 233 34.61 10.50 -34.47
N SER A 234 35.58 9.74 -34.96
CA SER A 234 36.90 10.20 -35.35
C SER A 234 36.78 11.15 -36.55
N ASN A 235 36.97 12.45 -36.31
CA ASN A 235 37.13 13.41 -37.39
C ASN A 235 38.58 13.37 -37.89
N ARG A 236 38.80 12.48 -38.86
CA ARG A 236 39.84 12.59 -39.89
C ARG A 236 39.29 13.56 -40.95
N THR A 237 39.92 14.69 -41.26
CA THR A 237 40.79 15.00 -42.43
C THR A 237 40.61 16.54 -42.61
N THR A 238 41.55 17.43 -42.94
CA THR A 238 42.54 17.50 -44.03
C THR A 238 43.55 18.63 -43.79
N SER A 239 44.83 18.40 -44.09
CA SER A 239 45.74 19.36 -44.78
C SER A 239 46.05 18.69 -46.14
N PRO A 240 46.27 19.39 -47.28
CA PRO A 240 47.21 20.52 -47.43
C PRO A 240 46.84 21.61 -48.48
N LYS A 241 47.49 22.78 -48.40
CA LYS A 241 48.32 23.45 -49.43
C LYS A 241 48.34 24.96 -49.20
#